data_AF-A0A2X3J6X6-F1
#
_entry.id   AF-A0A2X3J6X6-F1
#
_cell.length_a   1.000
_cell.length_b   1.000
_cell.length_c   1.000
_cell.angle_alpha   90.00
_cell.angle_beta   90.00
_cell.angle_gamma   90.00
#
_symmetry.space_group_name_H-M   'P 1'
#
loop_
_entity.id
_entity.type
_entity.pdbx_description
1 polymer ?
#
loop_
_entity_poly.entity_id
_entity_poly.type
_entity_poly.pdbx_seq_one_letter_code
_entity_poly.pdbx_strand_id
1 'polypeptide(L)'
;MKIKLYIGTLLFLLSIMSANQALAQTPQDQKKSLENWKIALTGTAFPTSNTHLNLTLKEKESELQNTILPKINTSPNTPYLFSNIKDWKTNTTQITITSTNIEKMALLYQTPNSKYYHNPALQQQISFALDWFYKNMYNEKTTNTYGGWYDWQIGTPITLVNTLTLMKENTDKYLFQNLLNSINHALPATISDTSIGTGANRINKGFALLMSGVLGDNQAKIDLGTEIIKRVYLPVQSGDGFYSDGTFIQHSNTPYTSGYGAEVIARSADIYQLFAGTQTMSSQRSLPSIFTYLDTTYLPVLYKNEVLDMTRGRGISLKAISNEQIANTLIYDMLIVSQKTKMLRIAPNLLRA
;
A
#
# COMPACT_ATOMS: atom_id res chain seq x y z
N MET A 1 52.09 -59.19 -15.88
CA MET A 1 50.78 -59.34 -16.55
C MET A 1 49.73 -58.76 -15.60
N LYS A 2 49.19 -57.57 -15.93
CA LYS A 2 48.36 -56.75 -15.02
C LYS A 2 46.88 -57.14 -15.14
N ILE A 3 46.24 -57.48 -14.01
CA ILE A 3 44.80 -57.67 -13.90
C ILE A 3 44.17 -56.29 -13.61
N LYS A 4 43.33 -55.80 -14.53
CA LYS A 4 42.51 -54.59 -14.32
C LYS A 4 41.20 -55.01 -13.63
N LEU A 5 41.00 -54.55 -12.41
CA LEU A 5 39.70 -54.58 -11.72
C LEU A 5 39.00 -53.24 -12.04
N TYR A 6 37.94 -53.29 -12.85
CA TYR A 6 37.09 -52.12 -13.10
C TYR A 6 36.12 -51.96 -11.93
N ILE A 7 36.34 -50.92 -11.12
CA ILE A 7 35.37 -50.41 -10.15
C ILE A 7 34.31 -49.65 -10.93
N GLY A 8 33.08 -50.15 -10.93
CA GLY A 8 31.92 -49.45 -11.47
C GLY A 8 31.51 -48.33 -10.51
N THR A 9 31.75 -47.08 -10.89
CA THR A 9 31.21 -45.91 -10.19
C THR A 9 29.81 -45.63 -10.71
N LEU A 10 28.80 -45.97 -9.92
CA LEU A 10 27.40 -45.60 -10.16
C LEU A 10 27.25 -44.11 -9.85
N LEU A 11 27.23 -43.26 -10.88
CA LEU A 11 26.93 -41.83 -10.76
C LEU A 11 25.41 -41.65 -10.56
N PHE A 12 24.98 -41.49 -9.31
CA PHE A 12 23.66 -40.93 -9.01
C PHE A 12 23.68 -39.43 -9.33
N LEU A 13 23.11 -39.05 -10.47
CA LEU A 13 22.71 -37.67 -10.75
C LEU A 13 21.51 -37.34 -9.85
N LEU A 14 21.78 -36.80 -8.66
CA LEU A 14 20.78 -36.07 -7.88
C LEU A 14 20.47 -34.77 -8.62
N SER A 15 19.44 -34.81 -9.45
CA SER A 15 18.75 -33.61 -9.91
C SER A 15 18.07 -32.96 -8.71
N ILE A 16 18.76 -32.04 -8.06
CA ILE A 16 18.14 -31.13 -7.09
C ILE A 16 17.21 -30.24 -7.91
N MET A 17 15.93 -30.62 -8.01
CA MET A 17 14.89 -29.64 -8.29
C MET A 17 14.91 -28.67 -7.12
N SER A 18 15.60 -27.54 -7.31
CA SER A 18 15.48 -26.38 -6.43
C SER A 18 14.04 -25.89 -6.54
N ALA A 19 13.17 -26.42 -5.68
CA ALA A 19 11.94 -25.75 -5.34
C ALA A 19 12.38 -24.38 -4.78
N ASN A 20 12.19 -23.33 -5.59
CA ASN A 20 12.35 -21.94 -5.17
C ASN A 20 11.30 -21.65 -4.09
N GLN A 21 11.57 -22.10 -2.87
CA GLN A 21 10.89 -21.59 -1.69
C GLN A 21 11.25 -20.10 -1.62
N ALA A 22 10.22 -19.25 -1.58
CA ALA A 22 10.45 -17.85 -1.27
C ALA A 22 11.19 -17.81 0.08
N LEU A 23 12.41 -17.27 0.09
CA LEU A 23 13.14 -17.11 1.33
C LEU A 23 12.34 -16.18 2.23
N ALA A 24 12.18 -16.56 3.50
CA ALA A 24 11.55 -15.70 4.48
C ALA A 24 12.30 -14.36 4.54
N GLN A 25 11.55 -13.27 4.70
CA GLN A 25 12.09 -11.95 4.89
C GLN A 25 13.07 -11.97 6.08
N THR A 26 14.29 -11.51 5.83
CA THR A 26 15.28 -11.37 6.90
C THR A 26 14.99 -10.12 7.74
N PRO A 27 15.45 -10.04 9.00
CA PRO A 27 15.32 -8.81 9.79
C PRO A 27 15.93 -7.56 9.11
N GLN A 28 17.01 -7.75 8.35
CA GLN A 28 17.63 -6.69 7.56
C GLN A 28 16.72 -6.23 6.41
N ASP A 29 16.10 -7.16 5.68
CA ASP A 29 15.14 -6.85 4.62
C ASP A 29 13.87 -6.21 5.17
N GLN A 30 13.39 -6.64 6.33
CA GLN A 30 12.25 -6.04 7.01
C GLN A 30 12.56 -4.58 7.36
N LYS A 31 13.68 -4.34 8.04
CA LYS A 31 14.13 -2.98 8.40
C LYS A 31 14.24 -2.11 7.15
N LYS A 32 14.89 -2.62 6.09
CA LYS A 32 15.03 -1.90 4.83
C LYS A 32 13.69 -1.59 4.18
N SER A 33 12.74 -2.52 4.21
CA SER A 33 11.39 -2.33 3.65
C SER A 33 10.64 -1.23 4.40
N LEU A 34 10.68 -1.25 5.74
CA LEU A 34 10.03 -0.23 6.56
C LEU A 34 10.69 1.15 6.40
N GLU A 35 12.02 1.21 6.26
CA GLU A 35 12.74 2.45 5.93
C GLU A 35 12.35 2.99 4.55
N ASN A 36 12.29 2.13 3.53
CA ASN A 36 11.87 2.52 2.19
C ASN A 36 10.44 3.06 2.20
N TRP A 37 9.51 2.39 2.91
CA TRP A 37 8.12 2.83 2.99
C TRP A 37 7.98 4.13 3.78
N LYS A 38 8.74 4.29 4.88
CA LYS A 38 8.82 5.57 5.59
C LYS A 38 9.26 6.71 4.65
N ILE A 39 10.32 6.50 3.86
CA ILE A 39 10.81 7.48 2.89
C ILE A 39 9.77 7.73 1.78
N ALA A 40 9.06 6.71 1.29
CA ALA A 40 8.00 6.88 0.31
C ALA A 40 6.87 7.79 0.84
N LEU A 41 6.53 7.65 2.13
CA LEU A 41 5.52 8.48 2.80
C LEU A 41 6.02 9.90 3.08
N THR A 42 7.21 10.05 3.66
CA THR A 42 7.68 11.35 4.21
C THR A 42 8.61 12.13 3.30
N GLY A 43 9.21 11.48 2.29
CA GLY A 43 10.41 11.96 1.64
C GLY A 43 11.63 11.96 2.58
N THR A 44 12.69 12.64 2.16
CA THR A 44 13.92 12.85 2.94
C THR A 44 14.09 14.32 3.29
N ALA A 45 15.02 14.63 4.19
CA ALA A 45 15.41 16.01 4.45
C ALA A 45 15.84 16.72 3.16
N PHE A 46 15.48 17.99 3.04
CA PHE A 46 15.78 18.82 1.87
C PHE A 46 16.31 20.21 2.28
N PRO A 47 17.08 20.89 1.40
CA PRO A 47 17.59 22.23 1.68
C PRO A 47 16.46 23.25 1.83
N THR A 48 16.60 24.18 2.77
CA THR A 48 15.63 25.28 2.98
C THR A 48 15.50 26.22 1.78
N SER A 49 16.41 26.15 0.80
CA SER A 49 16.31 26.87 -0.47
C SER A 49 15.31 26.25 -1.45
N ASN A 50 14.83 25.02 -1.22
CA ASN A 50 13.82 24.39 -2.08
C ASN A 50 12.43 24.99 -1.79
N THR A 51 12.05 26.02 -2.55
CA THR A 51 10.80 26.75 -2.36
C THR A 51 9.56 25.87 -2.54
N HIS A 52 9.56 24.97 -3.52
CA HIS A 52 8.42 24.08 -3.78
C HIS A 52 8.15 23.12 -2.62
N LEU A 53 9.17 22.41 -2.14
CA LEU A 53 9.01 21.48 -1.01
C LEU A 53 8.65 22.20 0.28
N ASN A 54 9.21 23.39 0.52
CA ASN A 54 8.82 24.22 1.66
C ASN A 54 7.34 24.65 1.61
N LEU A 55 6.83 25.02 0.43
CA LEU A 55 5.43 25.39 0.23
C LEU A 55 4.52 24.18 0.50
N THR A 56 4.81 23.04 -0.12
CA THR A 56 4.05 21.80 0.10
C THR A 56 4.04 21.38 1.57
N LEU A 57 5.18 21.48 2.26
CA LEU A 57 5.27 21.16 3.68
C LEU A 57 4.43 22.14 4.52
N LYS A 58 4.53 23.45 4.26
CA LYS A 58 3.72 24.46 4.95
C LYS A 58 2.22 24.24 4.77
N GLU A 59 1.78 23.87 3.57
CA GLU A 59 0.36 23.57 3.30
C GLU A 59 -0.13 22.40 4.16
N LYS A 60 0.65 21.31 4.25
CA LYS A 60 0.34 20.16 5.11
C LYS A 60 0.34 20.54 6.59
N GLU A 61 1.33 21.33 7.03
CA GLU A 61 1.38 21.83 8.41
C GLU A 61 0.20 22.73 8.78
N SER A 62 -0.22 23.60 7.85
CA SER A 62 -1.38 24.46 8.00
C SER A 62 -2.68 23.65 8.03
N GLU A 63 -2.81 22.62 7.19
CA GLU A 63 -3.96 21.72 7.23
C GLU A 63 -4.06 21.04 8.61
N LEU A 64 -2.96 20.45 9.10
CA LEU A 64 -2.91 19.81 10.43
C LEU A 64 -3.27 20.81 11.53
N GLN A 65 -2.68 22.01 11.51
CA GLN A 65 -2.87 23.03 12.53
C GLN A 65 -4.30 23.60 12.56
N ASN A 66 -4.94 23.74 11.40
CA ASN A 66 -6.22 24.43 11.30
C ASN A 66 -7.42 23.48 11.34
N THR A 67 -7.25 22.22 10.92
CA THR A 67 -8.40 21.32 10.72
C THR A 67 -8.41 20.10 11.64
N ILE A 68 -7.24 19.64 12.12
CA ILE A 68 -7.12 18.40 12.91
C ILE A 68 -6.80 18.71 14.38
N LEU A 69 -5.69 19.42 14.67
CA LEU A 69 -5.26 19.68 16.04
C LEU A 69 -6.28 20.44 16.90
N PRO A 70 -7.02 21.43 16.38
CA PRO A 70 -8.04 22.13 17.17
C PRO A 70 -9.27 21.26 17.47
N LYS A 71 -9.40 20.11 16.79
CA LYS A 71 -10.58 19.24 16.88
C LYS A 71 -10.35 18.00 17.72
N ILE A 72 -9.10 17.61 17.95
CA ILE A 72 -8.77 16.41 18.75
C ILE A 72 -9.17 16.63 20.21
N ASN A 73 -9.72 15.58 20.80
CA ASN A 73 -10.07 15.50 22.20
C ASN A 73 -9.14 14.49 22.87
N THR A 74 -8.41 14.92 23.91
CA THR A 74 -7.52 14.05 24.69
C THR A 74 -8.11 13.68 26.06
N SER A 75 -9.40 13.92 26.27
CA SER A 75 -10.11 13.48 27.47
C SER A 75 -10.62 12.04 27.30
N PRO A 76 -10.24 11.12 28.20
CA PRO A 76 -10.59 9.70 28.08
C PRO A 76 -12.09 9.42 28.16
N ASN A 77 -12.90 10.36 28.67
CA ASN A 77 -14.32 10.17 28.93
C ASN A 77 -15.23 10.67 27.78
N THR A 78 -14.66 11.03 26.63
CA THR A 78 -15.44 11.63 25.54
C THR A 78 -15.80 10.58 24.47
N PRO A 79 -17.06 10.59 23.97
CA PRO A 79 -17.54 9.57 23.04
C PRO A 79 -17.08 9.79 21.59
N TYR A 80 -16.19 10.77 21.35
CA TYR A 80 -15.62 11.10 20.05
C TYR A 80 -14.15 11.51 20.23
N LEU A 81 -13.30 11.16 19.26
CA LEU A 81 -11.90 11.58 19.22
C LEU A 81 -11.73 12.97 18.60
N PHE A 82 -12.46 13.26 17.52
CA PHE A 82 -12.44 14.57 16.87
C PHE A 82 -13.83 15.21 16.94
N SER A 83 -13.91 16.46 17.38
CA SER A 83 -15.19 17.16 17.62
C SER A 83 -16.05 17.38 16.37
N ASN A 84 -15.49 17.24 15.18
CA ASN A 84 -16.18 17.27 13.88
C ASN A 84 -16.50 15.86 13.32
N ILE A 85 -16.19 14.79 14.06
CA ILE A 85 -16.39 13.40 13.64
C ILE A 85 -17.14 12.65 14.75
N LYS A 86 -18.47 12.73 14.71
CA LYS A 86 -19.36 12.23 15.79
C LYS A 86 -20.32 11.12 15.35
N ASP A 87 -20.57 10.98 14.06
CA ASP A 87 -21.58 10.07 13.50
C ASP A 87 -20.95 8.77 12.98
N TRP A 88 -19.72 8.46 13.41
CA TRP A 88 -18.99 7.29 12.96
C TRP A 88 -19.76 5.99 13.18
N LYS A 89 -20.65 5.92 14.18
CA LYS A 89 -21.55 4.78 14.48
C LYS A 89 -22.61 4.48 13.41
N THR A 90 -22.88 5.41 12.50
CA THR A 90 -23.85 5.24 11.41
C THR A 90 -23.27 5.60 10.04
N ASN A 91 -22.15 6.33 10.01
CA ASN A 91 -21.43 6.73 8.82
C ASN A 91 -19.98 6.19 8.86
N THR A 92 -19.73 5.10 8.14
CA THR A 92 -18.42 4.45 8.11
C THR A 92 -17.31 5.30 7.55
N THR A 93 -17.61 6.26 6.68
CA THR A 93 -16.59 7.15 6.11
C THR A 93 -15.89 7.94 7.22
N GLN A 94 -16.59 8.24 8.32
CA GLN A 94 -15.99 8.91 9.48
C GLN A 94 -14.94 8.04 10.21
N ILE A 95 -14.97 6.72 10.06
CA ILE A 95 -13.93 5.81 10.59
C ILE A 95 -12.64 5.97 9.78
N THR A 96 -12.76 5.94 8.45
CA THR A 96 -11.62 6.19 7.54
C THR A 96 -11.08 7.61 7.71
N ILE A 97 -11.94 8.63 7.84
CA ILE A 97 -11.48 10.00 8.10
C ILE A 97 -10.72 10.08 9.44
N THR A 98 -11.21 9.40 10.48
CA THR A 98 -10.54 9.38 11.79
C THR A 98 -9.13 8.80 11.66
N SER A 99 -8.99 7.61 11.05
CA SER A 99 -7.68 6.97 10.87
C SER A 99 -6.76 7.77 9.93
N THR A 100 -7.31 8.40 8.89
CA THR A 100 -6.56 9.32 8.00
C THR A 100 -6.04 10.54 8.75
N ASN A 101 -6.80 11.12 9.68
CA ASN A 101 -6.34 12.24 10.48
C ASN A 101 -5.16 11.83 11.39
N ILE A 102 -5.21 10.63 11.96
CA ILE A 102 -4.10 10.08 12.76
C ILE A 102 -2.87 9.86 11.87
N GLU A 103 -3.05 9.31 10.66
CA GLU A 103 -1.97 9.15 9.68
C GLU A 103 -1.33 10.49 9.32
N LYS A 104 -2.11 11.55 9.06
CA LYS A 104 -1.59 12.89 8.78
C LYS A 104 -0.77 13.47 9.94
N MET A 105 -1.18 13.19 11.19
CA MET A 105 -0.40 13.55 12.38
C MET A 105 0.93 12.79 12.41
N ALA A 106 0.90 11.46 12.24
CA ALA A 106 2.09 10.62 12.22
C ALA A 106 3.06 10.98 11.09
N LEU A 107 2.51 11.34 9.92
CA LEU A 107 3.27 11.79 8.75
C LEU A 107 4.10 13.02 9.09
N LEU A 108 3.48 14.09 9.60
CA LEU A 108 4.19 15.33 9.95
C LEU A 108 5.10 15.17 11.17
N TYR A 109 4.80 14.24 12.08
CA TYR A 109 5.71 13.86 13.17
C TYR A 109 7.00 13.20 12.64
N GLN A 110 6.92 12.44 11.55
CA GLN A 110 8.07 11.76 10.95
C GLN A 110 8.70 12.46 9.74
N THR A 111 8.12 13.55 9.25
CA THR A 111 8.61 14.27 8.08
C THR A 111 9.75 15.21 8.47
N PRO A 112 10.98 15.00 7.95
CA PRO A 112 12.07 15.96 8.14
C PRO A 112 11.68 17.37 7.66
N ASN A 113 12.33 18.40 8.20
CA ASN A 113 12.00 19.82 7.96
C ASN A 113 10.65 20.31 8.54
N SER A 114 9.72 19.41 8.92
CA SER A 114 8.46 19.78 9.58
C SER A 114 8.71 20.42 10.93
N LYS A 115 7.96 21.46 11.29
CA LYS A 115 7.94 22.01 12.66
C LYS A 115 7.42 21.02 13.70
N TYR A 116 6.73 19.97 13.24
CA TYR A 116 6.22 18.89 14.07
C TYR A 116 7.17 17.68 14.14
N TYR A 117 8.29 17.72 13.42
CA TYR A 117 9.24 16.62 13.36
C TYR A 117 9.73 16.25 14.77
N HIS A 118 9.45 15.02 15.19
CA HIS A 118 9.73 14.50 16.53
C HIS A 118 9.18 15.37 17.69
N ASN A 119 8.10 16.12 17.46
CA ASN A 119 7.48 16.94 18.49
C ASN A 119 6.83 16.07 19.59
N PRO A 120 7.22 16.20 20.88
CA PRO A 120 6.72 15.33 21.94
C PRO A 120 5.21 15.47 22.21
N ALA A 121 4.65 16.68 22.08
CA ALA A 121 3.22 16.89 22.29
C ALA A 121 2.40 16.21 21.20
N LEU A 122 2.83 16.30 19.94
CA LEU A 122 2.18 15.58 18.83
C LEU A 122 2.29 14.06 19.00
N GLN A 123 3.44 13.54 19.46
CA GLN A 123 3.59 12.11 19.75
C GLN A 123 2.56 11.61 20.79
N GLN A 124 2.36 12.37 21.87
CA GLN A 124 1.37 12.03 22.90
C GLN A 124 -0.05 12.04 22.33
N GLN A 125 -0.39 13.03 21.50
CA GLN A 125 -1.69 13.10 20.83
C GLN A 125 -1.92 11.93 19.87
N ILE A 126 -0.90 11.52 19.09
CA ILE A 126 -0.98 10.34 18.20
C ILE A 126 -1.19 9.08 19.03
N SER A 127 -0.43 8.90 20.11
CA SER A 127 -0.54 7.72 20.98
C SER A 127 -1.92 7.60 21.61
N PHE A 128 -2.45 8.72 22.13
CA PHE A 128 -3.82 8.78 22.65
C PHE A 128 -4.85 8.45 21.56
N ALA A 129 -4.70 9.05 20.37
CA ALA A 129 -5.62 8.86 19.27
C ALA A 129 -5.67 7.40 18.79
N LEU A 130 -4.52 6.74 18.70
CA LEU A 130 -4.42 5.33 18.34
C LEU A 130 -5.09 4.41 19.38
N ASP A 131 -4.82 4.66 20.67
CA ASP A 131 -5.44 3.89 21.76
C ASP A 131 -6.97 4.07 21.79
N TRP A 132 -7.44 5.31 21.66
CA TRP A 132 -8.87 5.61 21.60
C TRP A 132 -9.52 4.97 20.37
N PHE A 133 -8.88 5.07 19.19
CA PHE A 133 -9.38 4.51 17.93
C PHE A 133 -9.52 2.99 18.04
N TYR A 134 -8.50 2.30 18.57
CA TYR A 134 -8.54 0.87 18.83
C TYR A 134 -9.69 0.48 19.78
N LYS A 135 -9.77 1.14 20.95
CA LYS A 135 -10.76 0.78 21.98
C LYS A 135 -12.20 1.02 21.55
N ASN A 136 -12.45 2.06 20.75
CA ASN A 136 -13.82 2.55 20.51
C ASN A 136 -14.35 2.30 19.09
N MET A 137 -13.50 2.35 18.06
CA MET A 137 -13.95 2.34 16.66
C MET A 137 -13.58 1.07 15.91
N TYR A 138 -12.33 0.62 16.03
CA TYR A 138 -11.78 -0.39 15.11
C TYR A 138 -10.81 -1.32 15.83
N ASN A 139 -11.26 -2.55 16.13
CA ASN A 139 -10.44 -3.59 16.75
C ASN A 139 -10.78 -4.99 16.22
N GLU A 140 -10.04 -5.99 16.68
CA GLU A 140 -10.23 -7.39 16.30
C GLU A 140 -11.58 -7.99 16.75
N LYS A 141 -12.31 -7.32 17.64
CA LYS A 141 -13.65 -7.74 18.09
C LYS A 141 -14.77 -7.06 17.31
N THR A 142 -14.42 -6.18 16.36
CA THR A 142 -15.40 -5.56 15.46
C THR A 142 -15.99 -6.63 14.53
N THR A 143 -17.18 -7.12 14.88
CA THR A 143 -17.94 -8.11 14.09
C THR A 143 -19.19 -7.52 13.43
N ASN A 144 -19.73 -6.43 13.99
CA ASN A 144 -20.93 -5.76 13.49
C ASN A 144 -20.58 -4.60 12.54
N THR A 145 -20.04 -4.90 11.37
CA THR A 145 -19.79 -3.89 10.34
C THR A 145 -21.12 -3.40 9.75
N TYR A 146 -21.31 -2.08 9.68
CA TYR A 146 -22.43 -1.41 9.00
C TYR A 146 -21.91 -0.54 7.86
N GLY A 147 -22.80 0.10 7.10
CA GLY A 147 -22.41 1.06 6.06
C GLY A 147 -21.52 0.47 4.96
N GLY A 148 -20.55 1.25 4.48
CA GLY A 148 -19.68 0.87 3.37
C GLY A 148 -18.58 -0.10 3.78
N TRP A 149 -18.52 -1.28 3.16
CA TRP A 149 -17.46 -2.28 3.40
C TRP A 149 -16.04 -1.73 3.12
N TYR A 150 -15.91 -0.76 2.21
CA TYR A 150 -14.63 -0.16 1.82
C TYR A 150 -13.90 0.44 3.03
N ASP A 151 -14.61 1.16 3.89
CA ASP A 151 -14.01 1.83 5.05
C ASP A 151 -13.41 0.82 6.04
N TRP A 152 -14.09 -0.31 6.22
CA TRP A 152 -13.67 -1.38 7.12
C TRP A 152 -12.50 -2.21 6.57
N GLN A 153 -12.50 -2.48 5.26
CA GLN A 153 -11.64 -3.50 4.66
C GLN A 153 -10.56 -2.94 3.73
N ILE A 154 -10.55 -1.64 3.44
CA ILE A 154 -9.55 -0.99 2.58
C ILE A 154 -9.08 0.33 3.20
N GLY A 155 -9.98 1.30 3.36
CA GLY A 155 -9.63 2.66 3.77
C GLY A 155 -8.88 2.68 5.10
N THR A 156 -9.49 2.12 6.15
CA THR A 156 -8.89 2.06 7.49
C THR A 156 -7.66 1.15 7.57
N PRO A 157 -7.64 -0.08 7.00
CA PRO A 157 -6.42 -0.89 6.96
C PRO A 157 -5.20 -0.18 6.35
N ILE A 158 -5.38 0.53 5.23
CA ILE A 158 -4.29 1.22 4.53
C ILE A 158 -3.72 2.35 5.40
N THR A 159 -4.58 3.19 5.97
CA THR A 159 -4.13 4.30 6.83
C THR A 159 -3.43 3.78 8.08
N LEU A 160 -3.90 2.65 8.64
CA LEU A 160 -3.27 2.03 9.80
C LEU A 160 -1.90 1.42 9.48
N VAL A 161 -1.70 0.71 8.36
CA VAL A 161 -0.35 0.17 8.04
C VAL A 161 0.67 1.29 7.79
N ASN A 162 0.23 2.42 7.21
CA ASN A 162 1.08 3.60 7.04
C ASN A 162 1.42 4.21 8.40
N THR A 163 0.40 4.44 9.24
CA THR A 163 0.58 5.00 10.59
C THR A 163 1.48 4.13 11.45
N LEU A 164 1.30 2.81 11.43
CA LEU A 164 2.14 1.86 12.17
C LEU A 164 3.57 1.79 11.63
N THR A 165 3.78 1.98 10.33
CA THR A 165 5.14 2.10 9.78
C THR A 165 5.82 3.35 10.32
N LEU A 166 5.13 4.49 10.31
CA LEU A 166 5.64 5.76 10.80
C LEU A 166 5.87 5.74 12.32
N MET A 167 5.01 5.07 13.08
CA MET A 167 5.01 5.12 14.54
C MET A 167 5.56 3.85 15.22
N LYS A 168 6.20 2.94 14.46
CA LYS A 168 6.66 1.63 14.99
C LYS A 168 7.51 1.74 16.25
N GLU A 169 8.46 2.67 16.26
CA GLU A 169 9.38 2.88 17.40
C GLU A 169 8.78 3.77 18.51
N ASN A 170 7.62 4.39 18.25
CA ASN A 170 7.01 5.41 19.11
C ASN A 170 5.67 4.98 19.71
N THR A 171 5.18 3.79 19.34
CA THR A 171 3.93 3.20 19.84
C THR A 171 4.25 2.12 20.87
N ASP A 172 3.46 2.04 21.94
CA ASP A 172 3.54 0.92 22.88
C ASP A 172 3.41 -0.43 22.16
N LYS A 173 4.21 -1.43 22.57
CA LYS A 173 4.28 -2.72 21.88
C LYS A 173 2.96 -3.48 21.91
N TYR A 174 2.20 -3.39 23.01
CA TYR A 174 0.90 -4.04 23.11
C TYR A 174 -0.13 -3.35 22.21
N LEU A 175 -0.18 -2.02 22.24
CA LEU A 175 -1.05 -1.25 21.34
C LEU A 175 -0.71 -1.51 19.86
N PHE A 176 0.58 -1.55 19.51
CA PHE A 176 1.05 -1.86 18.16
C PHE A 176 0.54 -3.23 17.70
N GLN A 177 0.72 -4.27 18.53
CA GLN A 177 0.27 -5.62 18.20
C GLN A 177 -1.26 -5.71 18.11
N ASN A 178 -2.00 -5.01 18.97
CA ASN A 178 -3.45 -4.96 18.96
C ASN A 178 -3.99 -4.29 17.68
N LEU A 179 -3.42 -3.16 17.27
CA LEU A 179 -3.75 -2.51 16.00
C LEU A 179 -3.43 -3.43 14.81
N LEU A 180 -2.31 -4.14 14.85
CA LEU A 180 -1.95 -5.10 13.81
C LEU A 180 -2.94 -6.27 13.74
N ASN A 181 -3.41 -6.77 14.89
CA ASN A 181 -4.47 -7.79 14.95
C ASN A 181 -5.79 -7.28 14.36
N SER A 182 -6.11 -6.01 14.60
CA SER A 182 -7.30 -5.35 14.04
C SER A 182 -7.27 -5.30 12.52
N ILE A 183 -6.14 -4.91 11.94
CA ILE A 183 -5.91 -4.93 10.48
C ILE A 183 -6.06 -6.35 9.95
N ASN A 184 -5.43 -7.32 10.61
CA ASN A 184 -5.44 -8.72 10.19
C ASN A 184 -6.83 -9.35 10.25
N HIS A 185 -7.68 -8.93 11.19
CA HIS A 185 -9.06 -9.38 11.31
C HIS A 185 -9.95 -8.88 10.16
N ALA A 186 -9.71 -7.65 9.70
CA ALA A 186 -10.52 -7.04 8.64
C ALA A 186 -10.10 -7.42 7.22
N LEU A 187 -8.92 -8.02 7.05
CA LEU A 187 -8.35 -8.40 5.76
C LEU A 187 -8.53 -9.90 5.47
N PRO A 188 -8.49 -10.30 4.19
CA PRO A 188 -8.64 -11.69 3.79
C PRO A 188 -7.70 -12.65 4.53
N ALA A 189 -8.25 -13.72 5.08
CA ALA A 189 -7.47 -14.73 5.80
C ALA A 189 -6.92 -15.83 4.89
N THR A 190 -7.53 -16.03 3.71
CA THR A 190 -7.14 -17.05 2.73
C THR A 190 -7.35 -16.54 1.30
N ILE A 191 -6.77 -17.23 0.30
CA ILE A 191 -6.98 -16.89 -1.12
C ILE A 191 -8.40 -17.17 -1.64
N SER A 192 -9.20 -17.92 -0.91
CA SER A 192 -10.59 -18.26 -1.25
C SER A 192 -11.60 -17.33 -0.57
N ASP A 193 -11.12 -16.35 0.19
CA ASP A 193 -11.95 -15.37 0.88
C ASP A 193 -12.73 -14.53 -0.15
N THR A 194 -14.05 -14.51 0.00
CA THR A 194 -14.95 -13.84 -0.95
C THR A 194 -14.85 -12.32 -0.90
N SER A 195 -14.28 -11.76 0.18
CA SER A 195 -14.10 -10.32 0.32
C SER A 195 -12.95 -9.77 -0.52
N ILE A 196 -12.03 -10.59 -1.05
CA ILE A 196 -10.81 -10.13 -1.76
C ILE A 196 -11.12 -9.10 -2.86
N GLY A 197 -12.20 -9.28 -3.60
CA GLY A 197 -12.55 -8.43 -4.74
C GLY A 197 -11.63 -8.60 -5.95
N THR A 198 -11.65 -7.61 -6.84
CA THR A 198 -10.97 -7.56 -8.14
C THR A 198 -10.24 -6.22 -8.32
N GLY A 199 -9.37 -6.12 -9.33
CA GLY A 199 -8.69 -4.87 -9.73
C GLY A 199 -8.13 -4.10 -8.55
N ALA A 200 -8.50 -2.82 -8.41
CA ALA A 200 -7.95 -1.97 -7.35
C ALA A 200 -8.32 -2.43 -5.94
N ASN A 201 -9.51 -3.01 -5.75
CA ASN A 201 -9.92 -3.50 -4.44
C ASN A 201 -9.03 -4.66 -3.99
N ARG A 202 -8.71 -5.57 -4.93
CA ARG A 202 -7.83 -6.71 -4.68
C ARG A 202 -6.40 -6.29 -4.36
N ILE A 203 -5.79 -5.41 -5.17
CA ILE A 203 -4.40 -4.99 -4.94
C ILE A 203 -4.28 -4.19 -3.64
N ASN A 204 -5.26 -3.35 -3.30
CA ASN A 204 -5.27 -2.60 -2.04
C ASN A 204 -5.33 -3.53 -0.82
N LYS A 205 -6.21 -4.53 -0.83
CA LYS A 205 -6.30 -5.52 0.26
C LYS A 205 -5.04 -6.37 0.37
N GLY A 206 -4.53 -6.83 -0.77
CA GLY A 206 -3.29 -7.60 -0.82
C GLY A 206 -2.09 -6.80 -0.32
N PHE A 207 -2.01 -5.51 -0.68
CA PHE A 207 -0.96 -4.61 -0.20
C PHE A 207 -1.06 -4.38 1.31
N ALA A 208 -2.25 -4.08 1.84
CA ALA A 208 -2.44 -3.89 3.28
C ALA A 208 -2.07 -5.16 4.08
N LEU A 209 -2.42 -6.34 3.57
CA LEU A 209 -2.08 -7.62 4.20
C LEU A 209 -0.58 -7.93 4.12
N LEU A 210 0.03 -7.65 2.97
CA LEU A 210 1.47 -7.79 2.79
C LEU A 210 2.23 -6.85 3.73
N MET A 211 1.80 -5.60 3.84
CA MET A 211 2.36 -4.62 4.79
C MET A 211 2.15 -5.02 6.25
N SER A 212 1.00 -5.62 6.61
CA SER A 212 0.81 -6.16 7.95
C SER A 212 1.76 -7.32 8.25
N GLY A 213 2.08 -8.13 7.23
CA GLY A 213 3.14 -9.13 7.28
C GLY A 213 4.52 -8.53 7.53
N VAL A 214 4.91 -7.51 6.76
CA VAL A 214 6.19 -6.80 6.93
C VAL A 214 6.28 -6.16 8.33
N LEU A 215 5.22 -5.50 8.81
CA LEU A 215 5.19 -4.85 10.12
C LEU A 215 5.32 -5.84 11.29
N GLY A 216 4.72 -7.02 11.15
CA GLY A 216 4.62 -8.06 12.16
C GLY A 216 5.63 -9.20 12.04
N ASP A 217 6.61 -9.10 11.13
CA ASP A 217 7.57 -10.17 10.84
C ASP A 217 6.90 -11.51 10.49
N ASN A 218 5.85 -11.45 9.66
CA ASN A 218 5.02 -12.61 9.32
C ASN A 218 5.09 -12.92 7.83
N GLN A 219 5.97 -13.86 7.46
CA GLN A 219 6.16 -14.27 6.08
C GLN A 219 4.91 -14.83 5.42
N ALA A 220 4.09 -15.60 6.15
CA ALA A 220 2.87 -16.18 5.58
C ALA A 220 1.87 -15.11 5.12
N LYS A 221 1.83 -13.95 5.81
CA LYS A 221 1.02 -12.80 5.39
C LYS A 221 1.60 -12.06 4.19
N ILE A 222 2.94 -11.93 4.12
CA ILE A 222 3.63 -11.40 2.94
C ILE A 222 3.31 -12.27 1.72
N ASP A 223 3.40 -13.60 1.86
CA ASP A 223 3.13 -14.55 0.79
C ASP A 223 1.66 -14.54 0.37
N LEU A 224 0.73 -14.52 1.34
CA LEU A 224 -0.70 -14.45 1.05
C LEU A 224 -1.07 -13.14 0.34
N GLY A 225 -0.56 -11.99 0.80
CA GLY A 225 -0.74 -10.71 0.12
C GLY A 225 -0.20 -10.73 -1.31
N THR A 226 1.00 -11.30 -1.51
CA THR A 226 1.62 -11.48 -2.83
C THR A 226 0.76 -12.34 -3.76
N GLU A 227 0.23 -13.47 -3.26
CA GLU A 227 -0.62 -14.36 -4.06
C GLU A 227 -1.98 -13.72 -4.38
N ILE A 228 -2.55 -12.93 -3.47
CA ILE A 228 -3.76 -12.14 -3.72
C ILE A 228 -3.51 -11.11 -4.84
N ILE A 229 -2.39 -10.37 -4.76
CA ILE A 229 -2.03 -9.32 -5.73
C ILE A 229 -1.81 -9.91 -7.12
N LYS A 230 -1.17 -11.07 -7.23
CA LYS A 230 -0.78 -11.71 -8.49
C LYS A 230 -1.90 -11.77 -9.54
N ARG A 231 -3.15 -12.04 -9.13
CA ARG A 231 -4.27 -12.13 -10.07
C ARG A 231 -4.65 -10.79 -10.71
N VAL A 232 -4.26 -9.66 -10.14
CA VAL A 232 -4.57 -8.32 -10.68
C VAL A 232 -3.88 -8.09 -12.02
N TYR A 233 -2.71 -8.68 -12.23
CA TYR A 233 -1.92 -8.46 -13.44
C TYR A 233 -2.25 -9.42 -14.60
N LEU A 234 -3.08 -10.43 -14.36
CA LEU A 234 -3.47 -11.39 -15.40
C LEU A 234 -4.60 -10.80 -16.25
N PRO A 235 -4.49 -10.85 -17.60
CA PRO A 235 -5.54 -10.36 -18.46
C PRO A 235 -6.81 -11.20 -18.32
N VAL A 236 -7.96 -10.54 -18.44
CA VAL A 236 -9.29 -11.15 -18.39
C VAL A 236 -9.95 -11.09 -19.77
N GLN A 237 -10.91 -11.99 -20.00
CA GLN A 237 -11.77 -11.99 -21.19
C GLN A 237 -13.18 -11.45 -20.88
N SER A 238 -13.51 -11.28 -19.59
CA SER A 238 -14.78 -10.75 -19.12
C SER A 238 -14.65 -10.22 -17.68
N GLY A 239 -15.52 -9.28 -17.31
CA GLY A 239 -15.55 -8.68 -15.98
C GLY A 239 -14.41 -7.69 -15.70
N ASP A 240 -14.06 -7.55 -14.42
CA ASP A 240 -13.07 -6.58 -13.94
C ASP A 240 -11.62 -7.03 -14.20
N GLY A 241 -10.80 -6.14 -14.73
CA GLY A 241 -9.37 -6.37 -14.95
C GLY A 241 -8.84 -5.71 -16.22
N PHE A 242 -7.60 -6.05 -16.55
CA PHE A 242 -6.96 -5.67 -17.81
C PHE A 242 -7.40 -6.61 -18.93
N TYR A 243 -7.67 -6.06 -20.11
CA TYR A 243 -7.97 -6.81 -21.33
C TYR A 243 -6.76 -6.79 -22.27
N SER A 244 -6.71 -7.75 -23.19
CA SER A 244 -5.60 -7.87 -24.15
C SER A 244 -5.46 -6.69 -25.10
N ASP A 245 -6.53 -5.89 -25.28
CA ASP A 245 -6.54 -4.68 -26.11
C ASP A 245 -6.10 -3.41 -25.37
N GLY A 246 -5.72 -3.53 -24.10
CA GLY A 246 -5.33 -2.41 -23.24
C GLY A 246 -6.47 -1.80 -22.41
N THR A 247 -7.72 -2.24 -22.60
CA THR A 247 -8.85 -1.78 -21.78
C THR A 247 -8.67 -2.19 -20.31
N PHE A 248 -9.01 -1.31 -19.37
CA PHE A 248 -9.18 -1.66 -17.96
C PHE A 248 -10.62 -1.44 -17.52
N ILE A 249 -11.26 -2.52 -17.05
CA ILE A 249 -12.63 -2.50 -16.53
C ILE A 249 -12.63 -2.66 -15.02
N GLN A 250 -13.49 -1.92 -14.33
CA GLN A 250 -13.86 -2.17 -12.95
C GLN A 250 -15.36 -1.92 -12.76
N HIS A 251 -15.97 -2.53 -11.74
CA HIS A 251 -17.40 -2.44 -11.45
C HIS A 251 -18.23 -3.06 -12.59
N SER A 252 -17.86 -4.30 -12.92
CA SER A 252 -18.46 -5.19 -13.90
C SER A 252 -18.23 -4.79 -15.35
N ASN A 253 -18.43 -3.52 -15.71
CA ASN A 253 -18.47 -3.07 -17.10
C ASN A 253 -18.09 -1.59 -17.31
N THR A 254 -17.50 -0.91 -16.32
CA THR A 254 -17.12 0.49 -16.46
C THR A 254 -15.65 0.62 -16.90
N PRO A 255 -15.35 1.30 -18.03
CA PRO A 255 -13.99 1.72 -18.36
C PRO A 255 -13.43 2.64 -17.27
N TYR A 256 -12.39 2.18 -16.59
CA TYR A 256 -11.95 2.80 -15.33
C TYR A 256 -10.43 2.98 -15.23
N THR A 257 -9.74 3.04 -16.37
CA THR A 257 -8.28 3.14 -16.45
C THR A 257 -7.69 4.25 -15.58
N SER A 258 -8.26 5.45 -15.60
CA SER A 258 -7.76 6.60 -14.83
C SER A 258 -8.53 6.82 -13.53
N GLY A 259 -9.21 5.79 -13.02
CA GLY A 259 -9.71 5.74 -11.64
C GLY A 259 -9.21 4.47 -10.95
N TYR A 260 -9.98 3.38 -10.95
CA TYR A 260 -9.53 2.11 -10.35
C TYR A 260 -8.27 1.56 -11.02
N GLY A 261 -8.06 1.77 -12.31
CA GLY A 261 -6.82 1.38 -12.99
C GLY A 261 -5.61 2.18 -12.49
N ALA A 262 -5.79 3.46 -12.15
CA ALA A 262 -4.73 4.32 -11.61
C ALA A 262 -4.28 3.84 -10.21
N GLU A 263 -5.22 3.39 -9.39
CA GLU A 263 -4.91 2.77 -8.09
C GLU A 263 -4.07 1.48 -8.23
N VAL A 264 -4.26 0.71 -9.31
CA VAL A 264 -3.47 -0.50 -9.57
C VAL A 264 -2.01 -0.16 -9.86
N ILE A 265 -1.74 0.82 -10.72
CA ILE A 265 -0.36 1.24 -11.01
C ILE A 265 0.28 1.96 -9.82
N ALA A 266 -0.49 2.75 -9.06
CA ALA A 266 -0.02 3.36 -7.82
C ALA A 266 0.46 2.29 -6.82
N ARG A 267 -0.36 1.26 -6.54
CA ARG A 267 0.06 0.17 -5.65
C ARG A 267 1.19 -0.68 -6.21
N SER A 268 1.30 -0.78 -7.53
CA SER A 268 2.46 -1.43 -8.16
C SER A 268 3.75 -0.63 -7.91
N ALA A 269 3.68 0.71 -8.04
CA ALA A 269 4.78 1.61 -7.71
C ALA A 269 5.15 1.51 -6.22
N ASP A 270 4.16 1.43 -5.33
CA ASP A 270 4.37 1.26 -3.89
C ASP A 270 5.12 -0.03 -3.55
N ILE A 271 4.74 -1.16 -4.15
CA ILE A 271 5.43 -2.45 -3.93
C ILE A 271 6.88 -2.36 -4.41
N TYR A 272 7.12 -1.70 -5.55
CA TYR A 272 8.47 -1.45 -6.04
C TYR A 272 9.32 -0.59 -5.10
N GLN A 273 8.72 0.42 -4.48
CA GLN A 273 9.40 1.29 -3.50
C GLN A 273 9.66 0.53 -2.20
N LEU A 274 8.63 -0.13 -1.65
CA LEU A 274 8.67 -0.90 -0.42
C LEU A 274 9.84 -1.88 -0.41
N PHE A 275 9.93 -2.76 -1.42
CA PHE A 275 10.95 -3.81 -1.46
C PHE A 275 12.23 -3.41 -2.20
N ALA A 276 12.45 -2.14 -2.50
CA ALA A 276 13.64 -1.69 -3.20
C ALA A 276 14.93 -2.11 -2.45
N GLY A 277 15.74 -2.95 -3.10
CA GLY A 277 17.00 -3.44 -2.55
C GLY A 277 16.88 -4.53 -1.50
N THR A 278 15.71 -5.18 -1.36
CA THR A 278 15.51 -6.33 -0.48
C THR A 278 15.39 -7.64 -1.27
N GLN A 279 15.66 -8.78 -0.64
CA GLN A 279 15.45 -10.08 -1.30
C GLN A 279 13.96 -10.39 -1.49
N THR A 280 13.09 -9.82 -0.64
CA THR A 280 11.63 -9.95 -0.75
C THR A 280 11.11 -9.47 -2.12
N MET A 281 11.77 -8.54 -2.81
CA MET A 281 11.40 -8.15 -4.17
C MET A 281 11.36 -9.34 -5.14
N SER A 282 12.22 -10.35 -4.96
CA SER A 282 12.28 -11.54 -5.82
C SER A 282 11.04 -12.44 -5.74
N SER A 283 10.27 -12.34 -4.65
CA SER A 283 9.00 -13.08 -4.52
C SER A 283 7.86 -12.42 -5.30
N GLN A 284 7.99 -11.14 -5.68
CA GLN A 284 6.97 -10.36 -6.41
C GLN A 284 6.99 -10.66 -7.92
N ARG A 285 6.94 -11.94 -8.30
CA ARG A 285 7.19 -12.42 -9.67
C ARG A 285 6.17 -11.95 -10.72
N SER A 286 4.96 -11.59 -10.30
CA SER A 286 3.91 -11.09 -11.18
C SER A 286 3.93 -9.57 -11.37
N LEU A 287 4.62 -8.84 -10.50
CA LEU A 287 4.70 -7.39 -10.53
C LEU A 287 5.27 -6.86 -11.86
N PRO A 288 6.32 -7.47 -12.49
CA PRO A 288 6.81 -7.02 -13.80
C PRO A 288 5.77 -7.00 -14.93
N SER A 289 4.67 -7.75 -14.81
CA SER A 289 3.59 -7.71 -15.81
C SER A 289 2.95 -6.32 -15.95
N ILE A 290 3.07 -5.45 -14.93
CA ILE A 290 2.58 -4.07 -15.02
C ILE A 290 3.26 -3.26 -16.13
N PHE A 291 4.49 -3.62 -16.53
CA PHE A 291 5.21 -2.92 -17.60
C PHE A 291 4.50 -2.99 -18.94
N THR A 292 3.84 -4.10 -19.23
CA THR A 292 3.06 -4.26 -20.47
C THR A 292 1.92 -3.25 -20.54
N TYR A 293 1.30 -2.94 -19.41
CA TYR A 293 0.15 -2.04 -19.35
C TYR A 293 0.52 -0.55 -19.40
N LEU A 294 1.80 -0.18 -19.19
CA LEU A 294 2.23 1.21 -19.31
C LEU A 294 1.89 1.79 -20.68
N ASP A 295 2.28 1.09 -21.75
CA ASP A 295 2.10 1.58 -23.12
C ASP A 295 0.71 1.27 -23.68
N THR A 296 0.11 0.13 -23.29
CA THR A 296 -1.17 -0.32 -23.87
C THR A 296 -2.39 0.24 -23.14
N THR A 297 -2.28 0.51 -21.84
CA THR A 297 -3.42 0.89 -20.99
C THR A 297 -3.31 2.32 -20.51
N TYR A 298 -2.18 2.72 -19.92
CA TYR A 298 -2.06 4.01 -19.25
C TYR A 298 -1.66 5.16 -20.16
N LEU A 299 -0.69 4.96 -21.06
CA LEU A 299 -0.25 5.99 -21.99
C LEU A 299 -1.38 6.51 -22.91
N PRO A 300 -2.27 5.68 -23.47
CA PRO A 300 -3.31 6.14 -24.40
C PRO A 300 -4.39 7.03 -23.76
N VAL A 301 -4.54 7.00 -22.43
CA VAL A 301 -5.53 7.82 -21.72
C VAL A 301 -4.98 9.18 -21.29
N LEU A 302 -3.71 9.47 -21.58
CA LEU A 302 -3.07 10.75 -21.30
C LEU A 302 -3.08 11.63 -22.56
N TYR A 303 -3.62 12.85 -22.43
CA TYR A 303 -3.64 13.83 -23.51
C TYR A 303 -3.42 15.23 -22.95
N LYS A 304 -2.40 15.95 -23.44
CA LYS A 304 -2.08 17.34 -23.06
C LYS A 304 -2.06 17.59 -21.54
N ASN A 305 -1.41 16.70 -20.77
CA ASN A 305 -1.29 16.77 -19.31
C ASN A 305 -2.60 16.49 -18.54
N GLU A 306 -3.60 15.90 -19.18
CA GLU A 306 -4.85 15.46 -18.57
C GLU A 306 -5.07 13.97 -18.83
N VAL A 307 -5.87 13.33 -17.98
CA VAL A 307 -6.49 12.04 -18.32
C VAL A 307 -7.83 12.26 -19.00
N LEU A 308 -8.21 11.36 -19.91
CA LEU A 308 -9.53 11.40 -20.54
C LEU A 308 -10.65 11.14 -19.52
N ASP A 309 -11.62 12.04 -19.43
CA ASP A 309 -12.73 11.92 -18.46
C ASP A 309 -13.55 10.65 -18.62
N MET A 310 -13.66 10.14 -19.84
CA MET A 310 -14.35 8.89 -20.15
C MET A 310 -13.74 7.65 -19.48
N THR A 311 -12.53 7.74 -18.90
CA THR A 311 -11.87 6.64 -18.17
C THR A 311 -11.83 6.83 -16.66
N ARG A 312 -12.46 7.90 -16.12
CA ARG A 312 -12.49 8.24 -14.68
C ARG A 312 -13.71 7.71 -13.93
N GLY A 313 -14.70 7.14 -14.62
CA GLY A 313 -15.96 6.70 -14.02
C GLY A 313 -16.63 7.80 -13.17
N ARG A 314 -17.08 7.47 -11.96
CA ARG A 314 -17.74 8.45 -11.06
C ARG A 314 -16.79 9.56 -10.59
N GLY A 315 -15.48 9.38 -10.74
CA GLY A 315 -14.46 10.35 -10.31
C GLY A 315 -14.64 11.73 -10.94
N ILE A 316 -15.28 11.83 -12.12
CA ILE A 316 -15.60 13.11 -12.77
C ILE A 316 -16.47 14.04 -11.93
N SER A 317 -17.23 13.50 -10.97
CA SER A 317 -18.10 14.29 -10.09
C SER A 317 -17.36 14.94 -8.91
N LEU A 318 -16.10 14.56 -8.67
CA LEU A 318 -15.29 15.07 -7.57
C LEU A 318 -14.66 16.41 -7.95
N LYS A 319 -15.39 17.50 -7.69
CA LYS A 319 -14.96 18.89 -8.02
C LYS A 319 -13.57 19.27 -7.50
N ALA A 320 -13.12 18.66 -6.41
CA ALA A 320 -11.83 18.94 -5.79
C ALA A 320 -10.65 18.25 -6.49
N ILE A 321 -10.92 17.30 -7.42
CA ILE A 321 -9.90 16.50 -8.09
C ILE A 321 -10.00 16.72 -9.60
N SER A 322 -9.08 17.51 -10.13
CA SER A 322 -9.00 17.78 -11.56
C SER A 322 -8.42 16.57 -12.33
N ASN A 323 -8.69 16.50 -13.63
CA ASN A 323 -8.10 15.47 -14.48
C ASN A 323 -6.58 15.69 -14.67
N GLU A 324 -6.07 16.92 -14.60
CA GLU A 324 -4.63 17.20 -14.58
C GLU A 324 -3.97 16.65 -13.32
N GLN A 325 -4.61 16.79 -12.15
CA GLN A 325 -4.08 16.22 -10.90
C GLN A 325 -3.95 14.70 -10.99
N ILE A 326 -4.95 14.02 -11.56
CA ILE A 326 -4.90 12.57 -11.78
C ILE A 326 -3.82 12.22 -12.80
N ALA A 327 -3.67 12.99 -13.88
CA ALA A 327 -2.61 12.77 -14.87
C ALA A 327 -1.22 12.90 -14.28
N ASN A 328 -0.98 13.93 -13.46
CA ASN A 328 0.32 14.14 -12.80
C ASN A 328 0.67 12.96 -11.88
N THR A 329 -0.28 12.48 -11.07
CA THR A 329 -0.07 11.29 -10.23
C THR A 329 0.17 10.04 -11.07
N LEU A 330 -0.63 9.83 -12.12
CA LEU A 330 -0.48 8.68 -13.00
C LEU A 330 0.90 8.66 -13.68
N ILE A 331 1.37 9.81 -14.18
CA ILE A 331 2.69 9.96 -14.79
C ILE A 331 3.80 9.69 -13.76
N TYR A 332 3.64 10.15 -12.52
CA TYR A 332 4.58 9.84 -11.44
C TYR A 332 4.65 8.34 -11.16
N ASP A 333 3.51 7.65 -11.06
CA ASP A 333 3.50 6.20 -10.82
C ASP A 333 4.10 5.42 -12.00
N MET A 334 3.80 5.83 -13.24
CA MET A 334 4.44 5.32 -14.45
C MET A 334 5.96 5.54 -14.43
N LEU A 335 6.44 6.69 -13.94
CA LEU A 335 7.87 6.97 -13.78
C LEU A 335 8.51 6.03 -12.76
N ILE A 336 7.91 5.87 -11.58
CA ILE A 336 8.44 4.98 -10.53
C ILE A 336 8.53 3.54 -11.04
N VAL A 337 7.47 3.05 -11.66
CA VAL A 337 7.42 1.72 -12.26
C VAL A 337 8.50 1.61 -13.35
N SER A 338 8.51 2.51 -14.34
CA SER A 338 9.43 2.45 -15.48
C SER A 338 10.91 2.51 -15.09
N GLN A 339 11.29 3.25 -14.03
CA GLN A 339 12.67 3.26 -13.54
C GLN A 339 13.17 1.87 -13.11
N LYS A 340 12.27 0.96 -12.73
CA LYS A 340 12.61 -0.42 -12.35
C LYS A 340 12.79 -1.35 -13.56
N THR A 341 12.32 -0.96 -14.75
CA THR A 341 12.58 -1.72 -16.00
C THR A 341 14.05 -1.74 -16.39
N LYS A 342 14.83 -0.70 -16.04
CA LYS A 342 16.28 -0.68 -16.26
C LYS A 342 17.02 -1.75 -15.46
N MET A 343 16.46 -2.21 -14.34
CA MET A 343 17.01 -3.36 -13.60
C MET A 343 16.75 -4.70 -14.31
N LEU A 344 15.68 -4.81 -15.10
CA LEU A 344 15.33 -6.02 -15.85
C LEU A 344 16.01 -6.14 -17.21
N ARG A 345 16.44 -5.03 -17.83
CA ARG A 345 17.30 -5.07 -19.03
C ARG A 345 18.70 -5.65 -18.76
N ILE A 346 19.07 -5.88 -17.50
CA ILE A 346 20.30 -6.58 -17.08
C ILE A 346 20.06 -8.10 -16.91
N ALA A 347 18.81 -8.59 -17.01
CA ALA A 347 18.48 -10.02 -16.96
C ALA A 347 17.38 -10.38 -18.00
N PRO A 348 17.73 -10.50 -19.30
CA PRO A 348 16.77 -10.79 -20.37
C PRO A 348 16.07 -12.17 -20.28
N ASN A 349 16.45 -13.03 -19.34
CA ASN A 349 15.99 -14.42 -19.28
C ASN A 349 14.69 -14.64 -18.48
N LEU A 350 14.05 -13.59 -17.95
CA LEU A 350 12.82 -13.72 -17.15
C LEU A 350 11.51 -13.48 -17.93
N LEU A 351 11.59 -13.23 -19.24
CA LEU A 351 10.41 -13.06 -20.13
C LEU A 351 10.19 -14.25 -21.08
N ARG A 352 10.79 -15.41 -20.80
CA ARG A 352 10.50 -16.67 -21.49
C ARG A 352 10.19 -17.77 -20.48
N ALA A 353 8.94 -17.83 -20.04
CA ALA A 353 8.29 -19.02 -19.50
C ALA A 353 6.79 -18.91 -19.71
#